data_AF-A0A656JUL4-F1
#
_entry.id   AF-A0A656JUL4-F1
#
_cell.length_a   1.000
_cell.length_b   1.000
_cell.length_c   1.000
_cell.angle_alpha   90.00
_cell.angle_beta   90.00
_cell.angle_gamma   90.00
#
_symmetry.space_group_name_H-M   'P 1'
#
loop_
_entity.id
_entity.type
_entity.pdbx_description
1 polymer ?
#
loop_
_entity_poly.entity_id
_entity_poly.type
_entity_poly.pdbx_seq_one_letter_code
_entity_poly.pdbx_strand_id
1 'polypeptide(L)' 'TGQAVVSLARPESREAVVDLPVGLLASLDDSRQIRVISQLDEQVSVIASVRQLAPQIDAGTRTQRVRLALQHI' A
#
# COMPACT_ATOMS: atom_id res chain seq x y z
N THR A 1 26.29 -23.21 6.58
CA THR A 1 27.05 -22.08 5.99
C THR A 1 26.04 -21.04 5.52
N GLY A 2 26.24 -19.76 5.82
CA GLY A 2 25.28 -18.71 5.45
C GLY A 2 25.45 -18.30 3.99
N GLN A 3 24.37 -18.27 3.22
CA GLN A 3 24.38 -17.76 1.85
C GLN A 3 24.26 -16.23 1.84
N ALA A 4 25.03 -15.58 0.97
CA ALA A 4 24.88 -14.15 0.72
C ALA A 4 23.54 -13.88 0.03
N VAL A 5 22.73 -12.99 0.60
CA VAL A 5 21.44 -12.56 0.06
C VAL A 5 21.54 -11.09 -0.35
N VAL A 6 21.10 -10.77 -1.57
CA VAL A 6 21.01 -9.39 -2.08
C VAL A 6 19.53 -9.03 -2.23
N SER A 7 19.13 -7.88 -1.69
CA SER A 7 17.80 -7.30 -1.87
C SER A 7 17.87 -6.19 -2.92
N LEU A 8 17.20 -6.36 -4.05
CA LEU A 8 17.07 -5.34 -5.09
C LEU A 8 15.73 -4.62 -4.93
N ALA A 9 15.76 -3.31 -4.66
CA ALA A 9 14.56 -2.47 -4.74
C ALA A 9 14.21 -2.22 -6.21
N ARG A 10 12.91 -2.10 -6.55
CA ARG A 10 12.44 -1.65 -7.88
C ARG A 10 12.24 -0.13 -7.86
N PRO A 11 13.23 0.68 -8.27
CA PRO A 11 13.18 2.14 -8.17
C PRO A 11 12.08 2.78 -9.03
N GLU A 12 11.60 2.08 -10.07
CA GLU A 12 10.56 2.55 -10.98
C GLU A 12 9.15 2.54 -10.36
N SER A 13 8.94 1.75 -9.30
CA SER A 13 7.62 1.59 -8.68
C SER A 13 7.37 2.70 -7.66
N ARG A 14 6.40 3.58 -7.94
CA ARG A 14 5.90 4.52 -6.94
C ARG A 14 5.03 3.78 -5.92
N GLU A 15 5.19 4.09 -4.65
CA GLU A 15 4.44 3.47 -3.56
C GLU A 15 3.75 4.53 -2.70
N ALA A 16 2.56 4.22 -2.21
CA ALA A 16 1.89 4.98 -1.16
C ALA A 16 1.77 4.12 0.10
N VAL A 17 1.88 4.76 1.26
CA VAL A 17 1.72 4.10 2.56
C VAL A 17 0.56 4.77 3.29
N VAL A 18 -0.42 3.97 3.69
CA VAL A 18 -1.63 4.45 4.37
C VAL A 18 -2.03 3.50 5.48
N ASP A 19 -2.52 4.04 6.59
CA ASP A 19 -3.07 3.25 7.68
C ASP A 19 -4.59 3.13 7.49
N LEU A 20 -5.09 1.91 7.34
CA LEU A 20 -6.50 1.64 7.03
C LEU A 20 -7.19 0.89 8.18
N PRO A 21 -8.47 1.18 8.49
CA PRO A 21 -9.23 0.42 9.47
C PRO A 21 -9.32 -1.06 9.09
N VAL A 22 -9.09 -1.95 10.06
CA VAL A 22 -9.06 -3.41 9.81
C VAL A 22 -10.37 -3.94 9.23
N GLY A 23 -11.52 -3.40 9.67
CA GLY A 23 -12.83 -3.78 9.12
C GLY A 23 -13.00 -3.40 7.64
N LEU A 24 -12.38 -2.30 7.20
CA LEU A 24 -12.38 -1.91 5.79
C LEU A 24 -11.52 -2.88 4.98
N LEU A 25 -10.34 -3.25 5.49
CA LEU A 25 -9.44 -4.19 4.82
C LEU A 25 -10.10 -5.56 4.61
N ALA A 26 -10.86 -6.05 5.60
CA ALA A 26 -11.59 -7.31 5.49
C ALA A 26 -12.67 -7.30 4.39
N SER A 27 -13.10 -6.12 3.92
CA SER A 27 -14.08 -5.96 2.84
C SER A 27 -13.45 -5.71 1.47
N LEU A 28 -12.12 -5.58 1.39
CA LEU A 28 -11.40 -5.40 0.14
C LEU A 28 -11.07 -6.77 -0.45
N ASP A 29 -11.70 -7.10 -1.56
CA ASP A 29 -11.31 -8.25 -2.38
C ASP A 29 -9.96 -7.95 -3.08
N ASP A 30 -9.16 -8.98 -3.36
CA ASP A 30 -7.84 -8.84 -4.02
C ASP A 30 -7.89 -8.15 -5.40
N SER A 31 -9.07 -8.12 -6.03
CA SER A 31 -9.31 -7.46 -7.33
C SER A 31 -9.67 -5.97 -7.22
N ARG A 32 -9.84 -5.44 -6.00
CA ARG A 32 -10.34 -4.08 -5.78
C ARG A 32 -9.27 -3.05 -6.09
N GLN A 33 -9.56 -2.18 -7.05
CA GLN A 33 -8.71 -1.04 -7.39
C GLN A 33 -8.94 0.12 -6.43
N ILE A 34 -7.85 0.67 -5.89
CA ILE A 34 -7.88 1.82 -4.99
C ILE A 34 -7.52 3.07 -5.81
N ARG A 35 -8.38 4.08 -5.82
CA ARG A 35 -8.04 5.39 -6.40
C ARG A 35 -7.38 6.24 -5.32
N VAL A 36 -6.13 6.64 -5.57
CA VAL A 36 -5.37 7.56 -4.71
C VAL A 36 -5.40 8.93 -5.36
N ILE A 37 -5.72 9.97 -4.58
CA ILE A 37 -5.80 11.37 -5.04
C ILE A 37 -4.73 12.17 -4.30
N SER A 38 -4.04 13.07 -5.00
CA SER A 38 -3.07 13.98 -4.39
C SER A 38 -3.79 15.00 -3.51
N GLN A 39 -3.28 15.20 -2.29
CA GLN A 39 -3.81 16.21 -1.38
C GLN A 39 -3.47 17.65 -1.79
N LEU A 40 -2.43 17.83 -2.62
CA LEU A 40 -2.01 19.15 -3.09
C LEU A 40 -2.75 19.56 -4.37
N ASP A 41 -3.17 18.59 -5.17
CA ASP A 41 -3.84 18.79 -6.46
C ASP A 41 -4.84 17.67 -6.71
N GLU A 42 -6.13 17.95 -6.52
CA GLU A 42 -7.21 16.97 -6.68
C GLU A 42 -7.36 16.47 -8.13
N GLN A 43 -6.79 17.16 -9.12
CA GLN A 43 -6.77 16.70 -10.51
C GLN A 43 -5.79 15.54 -10.72
N VAL A 44 -4.82 15.39 -9.82
CA VAL A 44 -3.84 14.30 -9.87
C VAL A 44 -4.37 13.11 -9.10
N SER A 45 -4.66 12.03 -9.83
CA SER A 45 -5.08 10.76 -9.23
C SER A 45 -4.49 9.57 -9.96
N VAL A 46 -4.34 8.47 -9.24
CA VAL A 46 -3.69 7.25 -9.71
C VAL A 46 -4.41 6.02 -9.19
N ILE A 47 -4.45 4.97 -10.01
CA ILE A 47 -4.96 3.67 -9.58
C ILE A 47 -3.86 2.92 -8.84
N ALA A 48 -4.21 2.28 -7.75
CA ALA A 48 -3.30 1.55 -6.90
C ALA A 48 -3.86 0.17 -6.54
N SER A 49 -2.95 -0.76 -6.29
CA SER A 49 -3.26 -2.09 -5.74
C SER A 49 -2.54 -2.30 -4.42
N VAL A 50 -3.15 -3.11 -3.54
CA VAL A 50 -2.49 -3.52 -2.30
C VAL A 50 -1.30 -4.40 -2.64
N ARG A 51 -0.10 -3.95 -2.28
CA ARG A 51 1.14 -4.72 -2.47
C ARG A 51 1.49 -5.52 -1.22
N GLN A 52 1.28 -4.92 -0.05
CA GLN A 52 1.66 -5.53 1.22
C GLN A 52 0.88 -4.93 2.38
N LEU A 53 0.46 -5.79 3.31
CA LEU A 53 -0.04 -5.41 4.62
C LEU A 53 1.09 -5.53 5.64
N ALA A 54 1.18 -4.59 6.59
CA ALA A 54 2.08 -4.71 7.72
C ALA A 54 1.73 -5.95 8.56
N PRO A 55 2.71 -6.63 9.16
CA PRO A 55 2.46 -7.87 9.89
C PRO A 55 1.63 -7.67 11.16
N GLN A 56 1.60 -6.45 11.71
CA GLN A 56 0.92 -6.12 12.96
C GLN A 56 -0.10 -5.00 12.74
N ILE A 57 -1.17 -5.08 13.53
CA ILE A 57 -2.22 -4.07 13.63
C ILE A 57 -1.83 -3.10 14.75
N ASP A 58 -2.06 -1.80 14.54
CA ASP A 58 -2.05 -0.82 15.62
C ASP A 58 -3.37 -0.92 16.39
N ALA A 59 -3.30 -1.45 17.61
CA ALA A 59 -4.47 -1.66 18.46
C ALA A 59 -5.07 -0.36 19.00
N GLY A 60 -4.27 0.71 19.12
CA GLY A 60 -4.73 2.00 19.62
C GLY A 60 -5.66 2.70 18.64
N THR A 61 -5.33 2.62 17.35
CA THR A 61 -6.10 3.22 16.25
C THR A 61 -7.01 2.23 15.53
N ARG A 62 -6.85 0.93 15.78
CA ARG A 62 -7.49 -0.17 15.03
C ARG A 62 -7.21 -0.09 13.52
N THR A 63 -6.01 0.34 13.16
CA THR A 63 -5.56 0.42 11.77
C THR A 63 -4.42 -0.56 11.48
N GLN A 64 -4.31 -0.98 10.23
CA GLN A 64 -3.16 -1.72 9.75
C GLN A 64 -2.52 -0.92 8.61
N ARG A 65 -1.19 -0.84 8.65
CA ARG A 65 -0.44 -0.15 7.61
C ARG A 65 -0.46 -0.95 6.31
N VAL A 66 -0.79 -0.28 5.22
CA VAL A 66 -0.88 -0.84 3.89
C VAL A 66 0.08 -0.12 2.97
N ARG A 67 0.89 -0.89 2.23
CA ARG A 67 1.71 -0.41 1.14
C ARG A 67 0.98 -0.67 -0.16
N LEU A 68 0.72 0.40 -0.90
CA LEU A 68 0.06 0.40 -2.19
C LEU A 68 1.09 0.56 -3.30
N ALA A 69 1.00 -0.25 -4.34
CA ALA A 69 1.73 -0.03 -5.58
C ALA A 69 0.90 0.91 -6.46
N LEU A 70 1.47 2.05 -6.86
CA LEU A 70 0.80 3.01 -7.73
C LEU A 70 1.07 2.64 -9.19
N GLN A 71 0.01 2.51 -9.98
CA GLN A 71 0.15 2.35 -11.42
C GLN A 71 0.74 3.64 -12.03
N HIS A 72 1.40 3.52 -13.18
CA HIS A 72 1.99 4.70 -13.80
C HIS A 72 0.90 5.74 -14.10
N ILE A 73 1.17 7.00 -13.75
CA ILE A 73 0.38 8.18 -14.14
C ILE A 73 0.79 8.58 -15.55
#